data_AF-K9KBG7-F1
#
_entry.id   AF-K9KBG7-F1
#
_cell.length_a   1.000
_cell.length_b   1.000
_cell.length_c   1.000
_cell.angle_alpha   90.00
_cell.angle_beta   90.00
_cell.angle_gamma   90.00
#
_symmetry.space_group_name_H-M   'P 1'
#
loop_
_entity.id
_entity.type
_entity.pdbx_description
1 polymer ?
#
loop_
_entity_poly.entity_id
_entity_poly.type
_entity_poly.pdbx_seq_one_letter_code
_entity_poly.pdbx_strand_id
1 'polypeptide(L)'
;EQIIKLGTMVHTLAWSDTCNILCGLQDTRFTVWYYPNTVYVDRDILPKTLFERDASEFSKNPHIVSFVGNQVTIRRADGSLVHISISPYPAILHEYVSSSKWEDAVRLCRFVKEQTMWACLAAMAVANRDMTTAEIAYAAIGEIDKVQYINFIKDLPSKESKMAHILMFSGNMQEAEIILLQAGLVYQAIQININLYNWERALELAVKYKTHVDTVLAYRQKFLETFGKQETNKRYVQYGEGLQIDWEKIKAKIEMEVAKERERSSSNQSSQNTGLKH
;
A
#
# COMPACT_ATOMS: atom_id res chain seq x y z
N GLU A 1 -10.74 4.79 -11.72
CA GLU A 1 -11.15 3.92 -10.59
C GLU A 1 -10.93 2.47 -10.98
N GLN A 2 -10.17 1.72 -10.18
CA GLN A 2 -9.94 0.30 -10.42
C GLN A 2 -11.00 -0.49 -9.66
N ILE A 3 -11.85 -1.25 -10.36
CA ILE A 3 -12.83 -2.12 -9.69
C ILE A 3 -12.11 -3.39 -9.25
N ILE A 4 -12.08 -3.65 -7.94
CA ILE A 4 -11.42 -4.83 -7.37
C ILE A 4 -12.45 -5.69 -6.66
N LYS A 5 -12.34 -7.00 -6.86
CA LYS A 5 -13.24 -7.98 -6.27
C LYS A 5 -12.90 -8.18 -4.78
N LEU A 6 -13.87 -7.92 -3.91
CA LEU A 6 -13.74 -8.04 -2.46
C LEU A 6 -14.21 -9.40 -1.91
N GLY A 7 -15.11 -10.08 -2.63
CA GLY A 7 -15.64 -11.39 -2.26
C GLY A 7 -16.31 -12.12 -3.41
N THR A 8 -16.48 -13.44 -3.26
CA THR A 8 -17.27 -14.31 -4.15
C THR A 8 -18.59 -14.70 -3.50
N MET A 9 -19.57 -15.07 -4.34
CA MET A 9 -20.81 -15.74 -3.90
C MET A 9 -21.51 -15.03 -2.73
N VAL A 10 -21.52 -13.70 -2.79
CA VAL A 10 -22.18 -12.85 -1.79
C VAL A 10 -23.67 -12.83 -2.11
N HIS A 11 -24.50 -13.34 -1.19
CA HIS A 11 -25.95 -13.41 -1.36
C HIS A 11 -26.61 -12.08 -1.02
N THR A 12 -26.14 -11.45 0.05
CA THR A 12 -26.68 -10.20 0.60
C THR A 12 -25.57 -9.47 1.34
N LEU A 13 -25.64 -8.14 1.35
CA LEU A 13 -24.65 -7.27 1.96
C LEU A 13 -25.32 -6.03 2.54
N ALA A 14 -24.70 -5.45 3.57
CA ALA A 14 -25.09 -4.14 4.10
C ALA A 14 -23.88 -3.40 4.66
N TRP A 15 -23.82 -2.10 4.37
CA TRP A 15 -22.87 -1.19 4.98
C TRP A 15 -23.34 -0.76 6.37
N SER A 16 -22.40 -0.56 7.28
CA SER A 16 -22.66 0.14 8.54
C SER A 16 -23.09 1.58 8.25
N ASP A 17 -24.00 2.09 9.08
CA ASP A 17 -24.49 3.46 9.07
C ASP A 17 -23.46 4.50 9.54
N THR A 18 -22.50 4.07 10.36
CA THR A 18 -21.61 4.96 11.12
C THR A 18 -20.17 4.90 10.65
N CYS A 19 -19.73 3.78 10.08
CA CYS A 19 -18.31 3.55 9.75
C CYS A 19 -18.17 2.85 8.39
N ASN A 20 -16.96 2.91 7.82
CA ASN A 20 -16.60 2.18 6.60
C ASN A 20 -16.37 0.69 6.91
N ILE A 21 -17.44 0.01 7.32
CA ILE A 21 -17.49 -1.42 7.63
C ILE A 21 -18.58 -2.03 6.76
N LEU A 22 -18.26 -3.15 6.11
CA LEU A 22 -19.19 -3.89 5.28
C LEU A 22 -19.45 -5.25 5.91
N CYS A 23 -20.69 -5.69 5.94
CA CYS A 23 -21.02 -7.07 6.27
C CYS A 23 -21.69 -7.75 5.08
N GLY A 24 -21.52 -9.07 4.97
CA GLY A 24 -22.12 -9.86 3.91
C GLY A 24 -22.25 -11.33 4.28
N LEU A 25 -23.21 -12.00 3.67
CA LEU A 25 -23.36 -13.45 3.73
C LEU A 25 -22.76 -14.06 2.47
N GLN A 26 -21.68 -14.82 2.64
CA GLN A 26 -20.95 -15.51 1.58
C GLN A 26 -21.11 -17.01 1.78
N ASP A 27 -21.74 -17.71 0.84
CA ASP A 27 -22.05 -19.14 0.98
C ASP A 27 -22.72 -19.48 2.33
N THR A 28 -21.98 -20.13 3.22
CA THR A 28 -22.40 -20.51 4.58
C THR A 28 -21.69 -19.73 5.68
N ARG A 29 -21.05 -18.60 5.34
CA ARG A 29 -20.32 -17.73 6.28
C ARG A 29 -20.90 -16.33 6.30
N PHE A 30 -20.95 -15.76 7.50
CA PHE A 30 -21.16 -14.35 7.73
C PHE A 30 -19.80 -13.68 7.86
N THR A 31 -19.49 -12.80 6.92
CA THR A 31 -18.22 -12.10 6.83
C THR A 31 -18.43 -10.62 7.11
N VAL A 32 -17.60 -10.05 7.97
CA VAL A 32 -17.54 -8.62 8.24
C VAL A 32 -16.16 -8.12 7.84
N TRP A 33 -16.13 -7.24 6.85
CA TRP A 33 -14.94 -6.50 6.46
C TRP A 33 -14.86 -5.23 7.29
N TYR A 34 -13.98 -5.23 8.30
CA TYR A 34 -13.78 -4.08 9.18
C TYR A 34 -13.16 -2.88 8.47
N TYR A 35 -12.42 -3.10 7.38
CA TYR A 35 -11.92 -2.04 6.53
C TYR A 35 -11.86 -2.48 5.06
N PRO A 36 -12.96 -2.34 4.28
CA PRO A 36 -13.00 -2.74 2.87
C PRO A 36 -11.96 -2.02 1.99
N ASN A 37 -11.57 -0.81 2.37
CA ASN A 37 -10.55 -0.03 1.67
C ASN A 37 -9.15 -0.66 1.72
N THR A 38 -8.90 -1.65 2.58
CA THR A 38 -7.67 -2.45 2.57
C THR A 38 -7.34 -2.97 1.17
N VAL A 39 -8.35 -3.28 0.35
CA VAL A 39 -8.17 -3.79 -1.03
C VAL A 39 -7.37 -2.83 -1.94
N TYR A 40 -7.46 -1.53 -1.69
CA TYR A 40 -6.75 -0.50 -2.46
C TYR A 40 -5.36 -0.20 -1.91
N VAL A 41 -5.11 -0.58 -0.65
CA VAL A 41 -3.88 -0.22 0.06
C VAL A 41 -2.92 -1.40 0.09
N ASP A 42 -3.40 -2.55 0.54
CA ASP A 42 -2.60 -3.75 0.78
C ASP A 42 -3.48 -4.99 0.67
N ARG A 43 -3.44 -5.66 -0.49
CA ARG A 43 -4.28 -6.83 -0.76
C ARG A 43 -3.88 -8.06 0.04
N ASP A 44 -2.62 -8.15 0.47
CA ASP A 44 -2.10 -9.35 1.13
C ASP A 44 -2.62 -9.46 2.56
N ILE A 45 -2.87 -8.31 3.21
CA ILE A 45 -3.44 -8.28 4.58
C ILE A 45 -4.96 -8.32 4.59
N LEU A 46 -5.64 -8.21 3.44
CA LEU A 46 -7.10 -8.25 3.35
C LEU A 46 -7.71 -9.46 4.10
N PRO A 47 -7.20 -10.70 3.95
CA PRO A 47 -7.75 -11.85 4.68
C PRO A 47 -7.61 -11.73 6.20
N LYS A 48 -6.69 -10.90 6.67
CA LYS A 48 -6.45 -10.64 8.09
C LYS A 48 -7.34 -9.52 8.64
N THR A 49 -8.03 -8.73 7.80
CA THR A 49 -8.92 -7.64 8.24
C THR A 49 -10.40 -8.04 8.32
N LEU A 50 -10.70 -9.31 8.07
CA LEU A 50 -12.05 -9.86 8.10
C LEU A 50 -12.33 -10.53 9.44
N PHE A 51 -13.60 -10.45 9.85
CA PHE A 51 -14.18 -11.33 10.86
C PHE A 51 -15.15 -12.27 10.17
N GLU A 52 -14.98 -13.57 10.39
CA GLU A 52 -15.86 -14.61 9.85
C GLU A 52 -16.58 -15.35 10.97
N ARG A 53 -17.86 -15.62 10.77
CA ARG A 53 -18.69 -16.45 11.65
C ARG A 53 -19.48 -17.44 10.82
N ASP A 54 -19.72 -18.63 11.35
CA ASP A 54 -20.60 -19.60 10.71
C ASP A 54 -22.04 -19.03 10.60
N ALA A 55 -22.62 -19.13 9.41
CA ALA A 55 -23.98 -18.67 9.10
C ALA A 55 -25.01 -19.80 9.12
N SER A 56 -24.62 -21.02 9.48
CA SER A 56 -25.52 -22.19 9.58
C SER A 56 -26.72 -21.95 10.51
N GLU A 57 -26.60 -21.00 11.45
CA GLU A 57 -27.65 -20.60 12.39
C GLU A 57 -28.79 -19.77 11.77
N PHE A 58 -28.64 -19.27 10.54
CA PHE A 58 -29.59 -18.34 9.92
C PHE A 58 -30.61 -19.00 9.00
N SER A 59 -30.74 -20.33 9.03
CA SER A 59 -31.69 -21.11 8.22
C SER A 59 -31.46 -21.00 6.70
N LYS A 60 -32.40 -21.49 5.88
CA LYS A 60 -32.32 -21.37 4.41
C LYS A 60 -32.52 -19.90 3.99
N ASN A 61 -31.72 -19.40 3.05
CA ASN A 61 -31.84 -18.07 2.42
C ASN A 61 -31.94 -16.85 3.38
N PRO A 62 -30.99 -16.66 4.31
CA PRO A 62 -30.95 -15.47 5.14
C PRO A 62 -30.67 -14.19 4.33
N HIS A 63 -31.34 -13.10 4.68
CA HIS A 63 -31.19 -11.79 4.05
C HIS A 63 -30.79 -10.73 5.07
N ILE A 64 -29.71 -9.98 4.83
CA ILE A 64 -29.32 -8.86 5.69
C ILE A 64 -30.26 -7.69 5.40
N VAL A 65 -30.90 -7.17 6.44
CA VAL A 65 -31.84 -6.05 6.35
C VAL A 65 -31.15 -4.73 6.63
N SER A 66 -30.36 -4.67 7.71
CA SER A 66 -29.68 -3.45 8.12
C SER A 66 -28.46 -3.73 9.00
N PHE A 67 -27.55 -2.77 9.03
CA PHE A 67 -26.42 -2.73 9.95
C PHE A 67 -26.38 -1.35 10.62
N VAL A 68 -26.79 -1.30 11.89
CA VAL A 68 -26.90 -0.06 12.67
C VAL A 68 -26.04 -0.17 13.92
N GLY A 69 -25.10 0.75 14.10
CA GLY A 69 -24.12 0.70 15.19
C GLY A 69 -23.31 -0.59 15.16
N ASN A 70 -23.43 -1.41 16.20
CA ASN A 70 -22.77 -2.71 16.30
C ASN A 70 -23.71 -3.92 16.05
N GLN A 71 -24.93 -3.69 15.57
CA GLN A 71 -25.92 -4.74 15.36
C GLN A 71 -26.28 -4.91 13.89
N VAL A 72 -26.22 -6.17 13.42
CA VAL A 72 -26.67 -6.56 12.09
C VAL A 72 -27.98 -7.32 12.24
N THR A 73 -29.01 -6.84 11.52
CA THR A 73 -30.33 -7.47 11.51
C THR A 73 -30.44 -8.36 10.27
N ILE A 74 -30.70 -9.64 10.49
CA ILE A 74 -30.88 -10.65 9.44
C ILE A 74 -32.31 -11.18 9.50
N ARG A 75 -32.98 -11.20 8.34
CA ARG A 75 -34.27 -11.85 8.16
C ARG A 75 -34.05 -13.30 7.70
N ARG A 76 -34.60 -14.25 8.46
CA ARG A 76 -34.63 -15.68 8.13
C ARG A 76 -35.73 -16.00 7.11
N ALA A 77 -35.72 -17.20 6.52
CA ALA A 77 -36.77 -17.63 5.58
C ALA A 77 -38.17 -17.73 6.20
N ASP A 78 -38.27 -17.94 7.51
CA ASP A 78 -39.54 -17.93 8.25
C ASP A 78 -40.09 -16.50 8.51
N GLY A 79 -39.37 -15.47 8.04
CA GLY A 79 -39.70 -14.06 8.24
C GLY A 79 -39.26 -13.50 9.59
N SER A 80 -38.70 -14.32 10.50
CA SER A 80 -38.20 -13.85 11.78
C SER A 80 -36.94 -12.98 11.60
N LEU A 81 -36.80 -12.01 12.51
CA LEU A 81 -35.63 -11.13 12.56
C LEU A 81 -34.66 -11.62 13.64
N VAL A 82 -33.41 -11.77 13.28
CA VAL A 82 -32.30 -12.15 14.15
C VAL A 82 -31.31 -11.00 14.19
N HIS A 83 -30.84 -10.67 15.39
CA HIS A 83 -29.83 -9.65 15.60
C HIS A 83 -28.49 -10.29 15.94
N ILE A 84 -27.45 -9.87 15.23
CA ILE A 84 -26.07 -10.26 15.49
C ILE A 84 -25.33 -9.04 16.02
N SER A 85 -24.74 -9.17 17.19
CA SER A 85 -23.83 -8.17 17.72
C SER A 85 -22.41 -8.43 17.20
N ILE A 86 -21.80 -7.39 16.65
CA ILE A 86 -20.38 -7.35 16.26
C ILE A 86 -19.61 -6.61 17.37
N SER A 87 -18.32 -6.88 17.47
CA SER A 87 -17.40 -6.11 18.32
C SER A 87 -17.53 -4.59 18.02
N PRO A 88 -17.65 -3.73 19.04
CA PRO A 88 -17.68 -2.28 18.84
C PRO A 88 -16.29 -1.68 18.57
N TYR A 89 -15.21 -2.42 18.83
CA TYR A 89 -13.84 -1.89 18.75
C TYR A 89 -13.42 -1.43 17.34
N PRO A 90 -13.79 -2.10 16.23
CA PRO A 90 -13.52 -1.58 14.89
C PRO A 90 -14.12 -0.19 14.66
N ALA A 91 -15.35 0.07 15.10
CA ALA A 91 -15.98 1.39 14.93
C ALA A 91 -15.22 2.47 15.72
N ILE A 92 -14.83 2.17 16.96
CA ILE A 92 -14.00 3.06 17.78
C ILE A 92 -12.63 3.30 17.14
N LEU A 93 -12.04 2.27 16.50
CA LEU A 93 -10.78 2.40 15.78
C LEU A 93 -10.90 3.38 14.60
N HIS A 94 -11.97 3.28 13.82
CA HIS A 94 -12.26 4.24 12.74
C HIS A 94 -12.37 5.68 13.26
N GLU A 95 -12.99 5.89 14.42
CA GLU A 95 -13.12 7.21 15.06
C GLU A 95 -11.75 7.78 15.51
N TYR A 96 -10.89 6.94 16.11
CA TYR A 96 -9.54 7.37 16.48
C TYR A 96 -8.70 7.72 15.26
N VAL A 97 -8.79 6.93 14.19
CA VAL A 97 -8.08 7.20 12.93
C VAL A 97 -8.57 8.48 12.27
N SER A 98 -9.89 8.70 12.20
CA SER A 98 -10.44 9.93 11.61
C SER A 98 -10.07 11.18 12.43
N SER A 99 -9.91 11.02 13.74
CA SER A 99 -9.44 12.06 14.67
C SER A 99 -7.91 12.18 14.74
N SER A 100 -7.15 11.41 13.94
CA SER A 100 -5.68 11.33 13.99
C SER A 100 -5.08 10.99 15.37
N LYS A 101 -5.85 10.29 16.23
CA LYS A 101 -5.42 9.82 17.56
C LYS A 101 -4.73 8.45 17.47
N TRP A 102 -3.59 8.42 16.79
CA TRP A 102 -2.87 7.19 16.50
C TRP A 102 -2.37 6.44 17.74
N GLU A 103 -1.92 7.16 18.77
CA GLU A 103 -1.48 6.53 20.03
C GLU A 103 -2.62 5.79 20.73
N ASP A 104 -3.81 6.37 20.75
CA ASP A 104 -5.00 5.75 21.36
C ASP A 104 -5.46 4.54 20.54
N ALA A 105 -5.38 4.63 19.20
CA ALA A 105 -5.63 3.49 18.31
C ALA A 105 -4.69 2.31 18.58
N VAL A 106 -3.38 2.58 18.78
CA VAL A 106 -2.39 1.55 19.16
C VAL A 106 -2.70 0.97 20.54
N ARG A 107 -3.07 1.80 21.52
CA ARG A 107 -3.46 1.33 22.86
C ARG A 107 -4.70 0.44 22.79
N LEU A 108 -5.69 0.79 21.98
CA LEU A 108 -6.87 -0.04 21.74
C LEU A 108 -6.48 -1.40 21.16
N CYS A 109 -5.63 -1.44 20.14
CA CYS A 109 -5.19 -2.71 19.55
C CYS A 109 -4.41 -3.59 20.55
N ARG A 110 -3.58 -2.99 21.42
CA ARG A 110 -2.90 -3.70 22.53
C ARG A 110 -3.88 -4.23 23.57
N PHE A 111 -4.97 -3.52 23.83
CA PHE A 111 -6.01 -3.94 24.77
C PHE A 111 -6.84 -5.10 24.23
N VAL A 112 -7.30 -5.01 22.98
CA VAL A 112 -8.14 -6.03 22.33
C VAL A 112 -7.36 -7.31 22.06
N LYS A 113 -6.05 -7.21 21.75
CA LYS A 113 -5.15 -8.36 21.50
C LYS A 113 -5.58 -9.26 20.35
N GLU A 114 -6.32 -8.73 19.39
CA GLU A 114 -6.72 -9.44 18.17
C GLU A 114 -5.86 -9.01 16.97
N GLN A 115 -5.42 -9.98 16.17
CA GLN A 115 -4.62 -9.72 14.97
C GLN A 115 -5.42 -8.93 13.91
N THR A 116 -6.74 -9.14 13.85
CA THR A 116 -7.65 -8.43 12.95
C THR A 116 -7.64 -6.92 13.16
N MET A 117 -7.64 -6.49 14.42
CA MET A 117 -7.55 -5.07 14.80
C MET A 117 -6.22 -4.45 14.37
N TRP A 118 -5.11 -5.16 14.57
CA TRP A 118 -3.80 -4.71 14.10
C TRP A 118 -3.75 -4.61 12.57
N ALA A 119 -4.33 -5.58 11.85
CA ALA A 119 -4.42 -5.55 10.39
C ALA A 119 -5.24 -4.36 9.88
N CYS A 120 -6.36 -4.05 10.53
CA CYS A 120 -7.14 -2.86 10.21
C CYS A 120 -6.35 -1.57 10.47
N LEU A 121 -5.67 -1.48 11.62
CA LEU A 121 -4.84 -0.32 11.96
C LEU A 121 -3.69 -0.13 10.95
N ALA A 122 -3.03 -1.21 10.53
CA ALA A 122 -1.97 -1.15 9.52
C ALA A 122 -2.49 -0.57 8.20
N ALA A 123 -3.60 -1.10 7.69
CA ALA A 123 -4.22 -0.62 6.45
C ALA A 123 -4.65 0.85 6.55
N MET A 124 -5.26 1.25 7.67
CA MET A 124 -5.71 2.61 7.93
C MET A 124 -4.54 3.60 8.08
N ALA A 125 -3.45 3.19 8.72
CA ALA A 125 -2.25 3.99 8.89
C ALA A 125 -1.57 4.27 7.54
N VAL A 126 -1.47 3.26 6.68
CA VAL A 126 -0.91 3.41 5.33
C VAL A 126 -1.79 4.32 4.47
N ALA A 127 -3.12 4.16 4.54
CA ALA A 127 -4.07 5.02 3.83
C ALA A 127 -3.91 6.51 4.21
N ASN A 128 -3.66 6.79 5.50
CA ASN A 128 -3.42 8.14 6.01
C ASN A 128 -1.94 8.56 5.98
N ARG A 129 -1.05 7.73 5.42
CA ARG A 129 0.39 7.97 5.28
C ARG A 129 1.15 8.08 6.61
N ASP A 130 0.62 7.53 7.70
CA ASP A 130 1.33 7.45 8.99
C ASP A 130 2.20 6.19 9.05
N MET A 131 3.48 6.36 8.74
CA MET A 131 4.46 5.27 8.71
C MET A 131 4.90 4.79 10.09
N THR A 132 4.73 5.61 11.14
CA THR A 132 5.13 5.21 12.49
C THR A 132 4.17 4.18 13.06
N THR A 133 2.87 4.45 12.97
CA THR A 133 1.83 3.51 13.38
C THR A 133 1.76 2.29 12.47
N ALA A 134 1.97 2.47 11.15
CA ALA A 134 2.03 1.34 10.22
C ALA A 134 3.14 0.35 10.60
N GLU A 135 4.34 0.81 10.96
CA GLU A 135 5.43 -0.07 11.39
C GLU A 135 5.04 -0.92 12.61
N ILE A 136 4.48 -0.29 13.65
CA ILE A 136 4.04 -0.97 14.87
C ILE A 136 2.98 -2.02 14.54
N ALA A 137 2.02 -1.67 13.69
CA ALA A 137 0.92 -2.56 13.32
C ALA A 137 1.40 -3.74 12.46
N TYR A 138 2.25 -3.52 11.46
CA TYR A 138 2.82 -4.60 10.65
C TYR A 138 3.73 -5.52 11.47
N ALA A 139 4.51 -4.97 12.40
CA ALA A 139 5.30 -5.75 13.34
C ALA A 139 4.41 -6.64 14.22
N ALA A 140 3.26 -6.13 14.68
CA ALA A 140 2.30 -6.89 15.47
C ALA A 140 1.60 -8.01 14.67
N ILE A 141 1.41 -7.84 13.36
CA ILE A 141 0.81 -8.86 12.48
C ILE A 141 1.83 -9.92 12.05
N GLY A 142 3.13 -9.63 12.17
CA GLY A 142 4.23 -10.51 11.74
C GLY A 142 4.66 -10.32 10.28
N GLU A 143 4.31 -9.20 9.63
CA GLU A 143 4.70 -8.88 8.25
C GLU A 143 6.09 -8.22 8.22
N ILE A 144 7.13 -9.01 8.47
CA ILE A 144 8.50 -8.50 8.65
C ILE A 144 9.03 -7.80 7.39
N ASP A 145 8.74 -8.32 6.21
CA ASP A 145 9.20 -7.73 4.94
C ASP A 145 8.67 -6.30 4.76
N LYS A 146 7.42 -6.06 5.18
CA LYS A 146 6.78 -4.73 5.14
C LYS A 146 7.41 -3.78 6.15
N VAL A 147 7.74 -4.28 7.34
CA VAL A 147 8.45 -3.50 8.37
C VAL A 147 9.84 -3.08 7.89
N GLN A 148 10.59 -3.99 7.27
CA GLN A 148 11.91 -3.68 6.71
C GLN A 148 11.82 -2.59 5.63
N TYR A 149 10.81 -2.70 4.76
CA TYR A 149 10.57 -1.70 3.74
C TYR A 149 10.16 -0.34 4.32
N ILE A 150 9.33 -0.30 5.36
CA ILE A 150 9.00 0.95 6.07
C ILE A 150 10.24 1.58 6.71
N ASN A 151 11.15 0.79 7.27
CA ASN A 151 12.40 1.31 7.81
C ASN A 151 13.32 1.86 6.72
N PHE A 152 13.39 1.19 5.57
CA PHE A 152 14.06 1.74 4.39
C PHE A 152 13.48 3.11 3.98
N ILE A 153 12.15 3.26 3.98
CA ILE A 153 11.51 4.56 3.70
C ILE A 153 11.94 5.62 4.72
N LYS A 154 11.99 5.27 6.01
CA LYS A 154 12.36 6.23 7.06
C LYS A 154 13.78 6.75 6.91
N ASP A 155 14.70 5.91 6.43
CA ASP A 155 16.10 6.24 6.20
C ASP A 155 16.34 7.10 4.94
N LEU A 156 15.34 7.25 4.06
CA LEU A 156 15.49 8.10 2.88
C LEU A 156 15.72 9.57 3.25
N PRO A 157 16.56 10.31 2.51
CA PRO A 157 16.90 11.69 2.84
C PRO A 157 15.82 12.71 2.43
N SER A 158 15.20 12.52 1.26
CA SER A 158 14.22 13.46 0.69
C SER A 158 12.78 13.15 1.14
N LYS A 159 11.99 14.19 1.40
CA LYS A 159 10.56 14.06 1.73
C LYS A 159 9.75 13.57 0.54
N GLU A 160 10.11 14.03 -0.67
CA GLU A 160 9.49 13.65 -1.93
C GLU A 160 9.76 12.19 -2.26
N SER A 161 11.00 11.74 -2.02
CA SER A 161 11.40 10.33 -2.14
C SER A 161 10.61 9.44 -1.16
N LYS A 162 10.49 9.85 0.12
CA LYS A 162 9.62 9.17 1.09
C LYS A 162 8.18 9.07 0.58
N MET A 163 7.60 10.18 0.14
CA MET A 163 6.22 10.21 -0.35
C MET A 163 6.01 9.26 -1.53
N ALA A 164 6.96 9.22 -2.47
CA ALA A 164 6.89 8.31 -3.61
C ALA A 164 6.95 6.84 -3.19
N HIS A 165 7.84 6.49 -2.27
CA HIS A 165 7.92 5.12 -1.76
C HIS A 165 6.70 4.70 -0.93
N ILE A 166 6.06 5.65 -0.21
CA ILE A 166 4.79 5.42 0.49
C ILE A 166 3.66 5.14 -0.51
N LEU A 167 3.57 5.90 -1.59
CA LEU A 167 2.57 5.66 -2.64
C LEU A 167 2.83 4.35 -3.38
N MET A 168 4.10 4.00 -3.59
CA MET A 168 4.45 2.69 -4.13
C MET A 168 4.03 1.56 -3.19
N PHE A 169 4.20 1.76 -1.87
CA PHE A 169 3.74 0.81 -0.86
C PHE A 169 2.23 0.61 -0.89
N SER A 170 1.45 1.69 -1.12
CA SER A 170 -0.01 1.62 -1.25
C SER A 170 -0.50 1.17 -2.64
N GLY A 171 0.40 0.75 -3.55
CA GLY A 171 0.04 0.31 -4.90
C GLY A 171 -0.19 1.42 -5.94
N ASN A 172 -0.01 2.69 -5.58
CA ASN A 172 -0.21 3.85 -6.47
C ASN A 172 1.07 4.20 -7.24
N MET A 173 1.49 3.31 -8.15
CA MET A 173 2.75 3.43 -8.90
C MET A 173 2.82 4.68 -9.80
N GLN A 174 1.71 5.04 -10.45
CA GLN A 174 1.66 6.17 -11.37
C GLN A 174 1.83 7.51 -10.64
N GLU A 175 1.16 7.67 -9.49
CA GLU A 175 1.29 8.87 -8.66
C GLU A 175 2.69 8.97 -8.07
N ALA A 176 3.27 7.86 -7.62
CA ALA A 176 4.66 7.81 -7.15
C ALA A 176 5.65 8.31 -8.21
N GLU A 177 5.50 7.86 -9.46
CA GLU A 177 6.33 8.32 -10.58
C GLU A 177 6.15 9.83 -10.82
N ILE A 178 4.91 10.33 -10.83
CA ILE A 178 4.64 11.76 -11.05
C ILE A 178 5.31 12.62 -9.99
N ILE A 179 5.22 12.24 -8.71
CA ILE A 179 5.85 12.99 -7.61
C ILE A 179 7.37 13.04 -7.78
N LEU A 180 8.01 11.92 -8.13
CA LEU A 180 9.46 11.90 -8.34
C LEU A 180 9.88 12.76 -9.53
N LEU A 181 9.11 12.73 -10.62
CA LEU A 181 9.38 13.55 -11.80
C LEU A 181 9.18 15.04 -11.51
N GLN A 182 8.15 15.42 -10.75
CA GLN A 182 7.92 16.80 -10.31
C GLN A 182 9.04 17.29 -9.39
N ALA A 183 9.56 16.42 -8.52
CA ALA A 183 10.72 16.71 -7.67
C ALA A 183 12.05 16.76 -8.45
N GLY A 184 12.05 16.39 -9.73
CA GLY A 184 13.25 16.30 -10.56
C GLY A 184 14.16 15.11 -10.21
N LEU A 185 13.67 14.13 -9.45
CA LEU A 185 14.37 12.91 -9.05
C LEU A 185 14.18 11.82 -10.12
N VAL A 186 14.66 12.10 -11.34
CA VAL A 186 14.46 11.22 -12.50
C VAL A 186 15.12 9.86 -12.30
N TYR A 187 16.29 9.80 -11.67
CA TYR A 187 16.98 8.55 -11.38
C TYR A 187 16.13 7.62 -10.49
N GLN A 188 15.54 8.15 -9.41
CA GLN A 188 14.67 7.38 -8.51
C GLN A 188 13.43 6.86 -9.26
N ALA A 189 12.84 7.69 -10.13
CA ALA A 189 11.70 7.27 -10.96
C ALA A 189 12.06 6.11 -11.91
N ILE A 190 13.26 6.14 -12.49
CA ILE A 190 13.79 5.05 -13.32
C ILE A 190 14.04 3.80 -12.46
N GLN A 191 14.67 3.95 -11.30
CA GLN A 191 15.00 2.84 -10.41
C GLN A 191 13.75 2.13 -9.88
N ILE A 192 12.70 2.87 -9.52
CA ILE A 192 11.40 2.28 -9.15
C ILE A 192 10.82 1.46 -10.31
N ASN A 193 10.84 2.01 -11.53
CA ASN A 193 10.35 1.28 -12.70
C ASN A 193 11.18 0.02 -13.02
N ILE A 194 12.50 0.05 -12.78
CA ILE A 194 13.37 -1.13 -12.88
C ILE A 194 12.97 -2.18 -11.83
N ASN A 195 12.81 -1.79 -10.56
CA ASN A 195 12.44 -2.68 -9.47
C ASN A 195 11.05 -3.32 -9.67
N LEU A 196 10.13 -2.60 -10.31
CA LEU A 196 8.80 -3.08 -10.68
C LEU A 196 8.78 -3.89 -11.99
N TYR A 197 9.92 -4.11 -12.63
CA TYR A 197 10.06 -4.77 -13.93
C TYR A 197 9.33 -4.07 -15.08
N ASN A 198 9.02 -2.77 -14.94
CA ASN A 198 8.44 -1.93 -15.98
C ASN A 198 9.53 -1.38 -16.92
N TRP A 199 10.21 -2.29 -17.60
CA TRP A 199 11.38 -1.99 -18.44
C TRP A 199 11.07 -0.96 -19.53
N GLU A 200 9.95 -1.11 -20.24
CA GLU A 200 9.58 -0.17 -21.32
C GLU A 200 9.44 1.27 -20.82
N ARG A 201 8.80 1.44 -19.65
CA ARG A 201 8.63 2.76 -19.03
C ARG A 201 9.96 3.32 -18.53
N ALA A 202 10.80 2.48 -17.92
CA ALA A 202 12.14 2.89 -17.49
C ALA A 202 12.99 3.40 -18.65
N LEU A 203 12.96 2.73 -19.81
CA LEU A 203 13.68 3.18 -21.01
C LEU A 203 13.09 4.47 -21.59
N GLU A 204 11.76 4.60 -21.64
CA GLU A 204 11.10 5.82 -22.12
C GLU A 204 11.50 7.04 -21.27
N LEU A 205 11.49 6.90 -19.94
CA LEU A 205 11.93 7.95 -19.03
C LEU A 205 13.41 8.29 -19.24
N ALA A 206 14.28 7.28 -19.34
CA ALA A 206 15.71 7.48 -19.56
C ALA A 206 16.00 8.23 -20.88
N VAL A 207 15.32 7.88 -21.96
CA VAL A 207 15.47 8.53 -23.27
C VAL A 207 14.89 9.96 -23.25
N LYS A 208 13.72 10.15 -22.65
CA LYS A 208 13.05 11.47 -22.57
C LYS A 208 13.89 12.49 -21.82
N TYR A 209 14.46 12.10 -20.70
CA TYR A 209 15.31 12.98 -19.88
C TYR A 209 16.79 12.90 -20.28
N LYS A 210 17.15 12.04 -21.23
CA LYS A 210 18.52 11.79 -21.71
C LYS A 210 19.51 11.44 -20.58
N THR A 211 19.03 10.71 -19.57
CA THR A 211 19.79 10.32 -18.38
C THR A 211 19.68 8.82 -18.13
N HIS A 212 20.74 8.21 -17.58
CA HIS A 212 20.78 6.82 -17.10
C HIS A 212 20.30 5.72 -18.07
N VAL A 213 20.39 5.95 -19.39
CA VAL A 213 20.07 4.92 -20.41
C VAL A 213 21.00 3.71 -20.27
N ASP A 214 22.29 3.96 -20.02
CA ASP A 214 23.31 2.96 -19.68
C ASP A 214 22.90 2.08 -18.49
N THR A 215 22.33 2.70 -17.46
CA THR A 215 21.92 2.04 -16.22
C THR A 215 20.74 1.10 -16.48
N VAL A 216 19.72 1.55 -17.21
CA VAL A 216 18.55 0.71 -17.55
C VAL A 216 18.96 -0.49 -18.39
N LEU A 217 19.86 -0.29 -19.37
CA LEU A 217 20.38 -1.36 -20.22
C LEU A 217 21.19 -2.38 -19.40
N ALA A 218 22.06 -1.91 -18.50
CA ALA A 218 22.86 -2.79 -17.64
C ALA A 218 22.01 -3.66 -16.72
N TYR A 219 21.01 -3.07 -16.03
CA TYR A 219 20.09 -3.83 -15.19
C TYR A 219 19.24 -4.82 -16.00
N ARG A 220 18.85 -4.45 -17.22
CA ARG A 220 18.11 -5.34 -18.12
C ARG A 220 18.95 -6.53 -18.58
N GLN A 221 20.21 -6.30 -18.95
CA GLN A 221 21.13 -7.36 -19.34
C GLN A 221 21.38 -8.33 -18.18
N LYS A 222 21.68 -7.81 -16.98
CA LYS A 222 21.87 -8.63 -15.78
C LYS A 222 20.62 -9.46 -15.45
N PHE A 223 19.44 -8.87 -15.61
CA PHE A 223 18.18 -9.60 -15.47
C PHE A 223 18.09 -10.74 -16.48
N LEU A 224 18.33 -10.47 -17.76
CA LEU A 224 18.24 -11.47 -18.83
C LEU A 224 19.28 -12.59 -18.73
N GLU A 225 20.51 -12.28 -18.30
CA GLU A 225 21.55 -13.26 -17.96
C GLU A 225 21.10 -14.18 -16.82
N THR A 226 20.49 -13.63 -15.77
CA THR A 226 19.99 -14.41 -14.63
C THR A 226 18.89 -15.41 -15.06
N PHE A 227 18.09 -15.06 -16.06
CA PHE A 227 17.03 -15.91 -16.60
C PHE A 227 17.45 -16.74 -17.83
N GLY A 228 18.69 -16.60 -18.31
CA GLY A 228 19.19 -17.29 -19.50
C GLY A 228 18.41 -16.99 -20.79
N LYS A 229 17.79 -15.81 -20.90
CA LYS A 229 16.97 -15.41 -22.05
C LYS A 229 17.64 -14.29 -22.82
N GLN A 230 17.43 -14.24 -24.13
CA GLN A 230 17.91 -13.14 -24.97
C GLN A 230 16.87 -12.01 -25.10
N GLU A 231 17.36 -10.81 -25.34
CA GLU A 231 16.60 -9.58 -25.53
C GLU A 231 15.59 -9.72 -26.68
N THR A 232 14.31 -9.77 -26.35
CA THR A 232 13.22 -9.82 -27.34
C THR A 232 12.73 -8.44 -27.79
N ASN A 233 13.06 -7.37 -27.06
CA ASN A 233 12.50 -6.04 -27.33
C ASN A 233 13.38 -5.25 -28.30
N LYS A 234 12.82 -4.88 -29.46
CA LYS A 234 13.51 -4.17 -30.55
C LYS A 234 14.15 -2.84 -30.12
N ARG A 235 13.53 -2.10 -29.19
CA ARG A 235 14.09 -0.84 -28.68
C ARG A 235 15.37 -1.08 -27.89
N TYR A 236 15.40 -2.13 -27.06
CA TYR A 236 16.58 -2.47 -26.26
C TYR A 236 17.75 -2.93 -27.12
N VAL A 237 17.49 -3.67 -28.21
CA VAL A 237 18.53 -4.09 -29.17
C VAL A 237 19.16 -2.89 -29.88
N GLN A 238 18.34 -1.95 -30.37
CA GLN A 238 18.83 -0.74 -31.05
C GLN A 238 19.69 0.16 -30.16
N TYR A 239 19.33 0.33 -28.89
CA TYR A 239 20.12 1.12 -27.95
C TYR A 239 21.31 0.34 -27.35
N GLY A 240 21.27 -1.00 -27.38
CA GLY A 240 22.36 -1.88 -26.95
C GLY A 240 23.51 -1.97 -27.95
N GLU A 241 23.25 -1.91 -29.26
CA GLU A 241 24.27 -2.01 -30.32
C GLU A 241 25.34 -0.89 -30.29
N GLY A 242 25.09 0.21 -29.58
CA GLY A 242 26.00 1.37 -29.50
C GLY A 242 26.67 1.61 -28.15
N LEU A 243 26.46 0.76 -27.14
CA LEU A 243 26.86 1.06 -25.75
C LEU A 243 27.74 -0.03 -25.14
N GLN A 244 29.00 0.31 -24.82
CA GLN A 244 29.80 -0.46 -23.87
C GLN A 244 29.30 -0.18 -22.45
N ILE A 245 28.69 -1.19 -21.83
CA ILE A 245 28.16 -1.10 -20.47
C ILE A 245 29.32 -1.19 -19.48
N ASP A 246 29.61 -0.07 -18.83
CA ASP A 246 30.65 0.06 -17.80
C ASP A 246 30.00 0.21 -16.41
N TRP A 247 30.02 -0.88 -15.65
CA TRP A 247 29.37 -0.97 -14.34
C TRP A 247 29.97 -0.01 -13.30
N GLU A 248 31.24 0.36 -13.41
CA GLU A 248 31.89 1.29 -12.48
C GLU A 248 31.41 2.73 -12.72
N LYS A 249 31.30 3.13 -13.98
CA LYS A 249 30.75 4.46 -14.35
C LYS A 249 29.28 4.58 -13.98
N ILE A 250 28.52 3.50 -14.11
CA ILE A 250 27.11 3.46 -13.71
C ILE A 250 27.01 3.66 -12.19
N LYS A 251 27.78 2.92 -11.39
CA LYS A 251 27.80 3.09 -9.92
C LYS A 251 28.22 4.50 -9.51
N ALA A 252 29.25 5.07 -10.12
CA ALA A 252 29.69 6.44 -9.83
C ALA A 252 28.61 7.49 -10.16
N LYS A 253 27.88 7.33 -11.27
CA LYS A 253 26.75 8.21 -11.62
C LYS A 253 25.58 8.07 -10.63
N ILE A 254 25.32 6.86 -10.16
CA ILE A 254 24.29 6.58 -9.15
C ILE A 254 24.65 7.26 -7.83
N GLU A 255 25.88 7.08 -7.36
CA GLU A 255 26.35 7.72 -6.13
C GLU A 255 26.32 9.25 -6.22
N MET A 256 26.63 9.82 -7.39
CA MET A 256 26.54 11.26 -7.60
C MET A 256 25.10 11.79 -7.53
N GLU A 257 24.12 11.07 -8.10
CA GLU A 257 22.70 11.45 -8.01
C GLU A 257 22.16 11.28 -6.59
N VAL A 258 22.55 10.22 -5.87
CA VAL A 258 22.20 10.01 -4.46
C VAL A 258 22.82 11.10 -3.57
N ALA A 259 24.06 11.52 -3.84
CA ALA A 259 24.70 12.63 -3.15
C ALA A 259 23.98 13.96 -3.41
N LYS A 260 23.62 14.26 -4.66
CA LYS A 260 22.81 15.45 -5.01
C LYS A 260 21.43 15.43 -4.35
N GLU A 261 20.79 14.27 -4.25
CA GLU A 261 19.52 14.11 -3.55
C GLU A 261 19.67 14.44 -2.06
N ARG A 262 20.74 13.95 -1.42
CA ARG A 262 21.06 14.27 -0.02
C ARG A 262 21.34 15.76 0.18
N GLU A 263 22.13 16.39 -0.69
CA GLU A 263 22.43 17.82 -0.62
C GLU A 263 21.20 18.70 -0.85
N ARG A 264 20.31 18.34 -1.79
CA ARG A 264 19.03 19.04 -1.98
C ARG A 264 18.10 18.90 -0.79
N SER A 265 18.08 17.72 -0.17
CA SER A 265 17.25 17.50 1.02
C SER A 265 17.73 18.34 2.21
N SER A 266 19.05 18.48 2.40
CA SER A 266 19.62 19.31 3.47
C SER A 266 19.42 20.81 3.21
N SER A 267 19.52 21.26 1.95
CA SER A 267 19.22 22.65 1.58
C SER A 267 17.75 22.98 1.83
N ASN A 268 16.80 22.11 1.45
CA ASN A 268 15.37 22.34 1.70
C ASN A 268 15.02 22.34 3.19
N GLN A 269 15.69 21.51 4.01
CA GLN A 269 15.53 21.57 5.48
C GLN A 269 16.08 22.86 6.08
N SER A 270 17.20 23.38 5.56
CA SER A 270 17.78 24.64 6.02
C SER A 270 16.88 25.86 5.69
N SER A 271 16.21 25.85 4.53
CA SER A 271 15.27 26.90 4.13
C SER A 271 13.94 26.85 4.90
N GLN A 272 13.47 25.66 5.30
CA GLN A 272 12.28 25.55 6.16
C GLN A 272 12.56 26.03 7.60
N ASN A 273 13.77 25.82 8.13
CA ASN A 273 14.14 26.28 9.47
C ASN A 273 14.38 27.80 9.56
N THR A 274 14.74 28.47 8.47
CA THR A 274 14.85 29.95 8.44
C THR A 274 13.49 30.63 8.26
N GLY A 275 12.52 29.98 7.61
CA GLY A 275 11.15 30.50 7.45
C GLY A 275 10.26 30.43 8.69
N LEU A 276 10.62 29.63 9.70
CA LEU A 276 9.90 29.50 10.98
C LEU A 276 10.39 30.45 12.09
N LYS A 277 11.32 31.36 11.78
CA LYS A 277 11.93 32.31 12.74
C LYS A 277 11.45 33.76 12.60
N HIS A 278 10.35 34.03 11.90
CA HIS A 278 9.75 35.36 11.82
C HIS A 278 8.30 35.37 12.32
#